data_AF-A0A535X3N8-F1
#
_entry.id   AF-A0A535X3N8-F1
#
_cell.length_a   1.000
_cell.length_b   1.000
_cell.length_c   1.000
_cell.angle_alpha   90.00
_cell.angle_beta   90.00
_cell.angle_gamma   90.00
#
_symmetry.space_group_name_H-M   'P 1'
#
loop_
_entity.id
_entity.type
_entity.pdbx_description
1 polymer ?
#
loop_
_entity_poly.entity_id
_entity_poly.type
_entity_poly.pdbx_seq_one_letter_code
_entity_poly.pdbx_strand_id
1 'polypeptide(L)'
;MLGMQYGVLGALQGQLVDLSGVDAARLERLKRTPSAALGSCRYHLQSGDAERLAALCKQEDVAAFVYIGGNDSADTSLQVARAAGPGLSVVGVPKTIDNDLAGTDHCPGYGSAARFVAQITRETALDTQAMRATDPIRLIEVMGRHAGWLPAAAWLARERS
;
A
#
# COMPACT_ATOMS: atom_id res chain seq x y z
N MET A 1 12.30 -18.02 -0.38
CA MET A 1 11.61 -16.79 0.11
C MET A 1 10.14 -17.07 0.00
N LEU A 2 9.37 -16.92 1.07
CA LEU A 2 7.94 -17.20 1.06
C LEU A 2 7.15 -15.90 0.88
N GLY A 3 6.10 -15.97 0.05
CA GLY A 3 5.11 -14.91 -0.14
C GLY A 3 3.79 -15.29 0.52
N MET A 4 3.19 -14.37 1.26
CA MET A 4 1.86 -14.54 1.84
C MET A 4 0.81 -14.16 0.79
N GLN A 5 0.11 -15.14 0.21
CA GLN A 5 -0.95 -14.84 -0.75
C GLN A 5 -2.08 -14.12 -0.02
N TYR A 6 -2.58 -13.01 -0.57
CA TYR A 6 -3.57 -12.16 0.08
C TYR A 6 -3.16 -11.63 1.46
N GLY A 7 -1.85 -11.46 1.72
CA GLY A 7 -1.34 -10.90 2.97
C GLY A 7 -1.48 -11.83 4.17
N VAL A 8 -1.55 -11.26 5.39
CA VAL A 8 -1.60 -12.05 6.64
C VAL A 8 -2.79 -13.01 6.72
N LEU A 9 -3.91 -12.68 6.06
CA LEU A 9 -5.06 -13.56 6.02
C LEU A 9 -4.73 -14.90 5.35
N GLY A 10 -4.05 -14.88 4.19
CA GLY A 10 -3.66 -16.13 3.54
C GLY A 10 -2.57 -16.86 4.32
N ALA A 11 -1.64 -16.16 4.96
CA ALA A 11 -0.67 -16.80 5.87
C ALA A 11 -1.37 -17.58 7.00
N LEU A 12 -2.37 -16.96 7.65
CA LEU A 12 -3.19 -17.62 8.69
C LEU A 12 -4.01 -18.81 8.16
N GLN A 13 -4.22 -18.89 6.84
CA GLN A 13 -4.91 -19.97 6.13
C GLN A 13 -3.94 -20.98 5.47
N GLY A 14 -2.63 -20.84 5.69
CA GLY A 14 -1.61 -21.71 5.08
C GLY A 14 -1.36 -21.46 3.58
N GLN A 15 -1.82 -20.33 3.03
CA GLN A 15 -1.64 -19.94 1.64
C GLN A 15 -0.31 -19.21 1.43
N LEU A 16 0.78 -19.99 1.49
CA LEU A 16 2.13 -19.51 1.22
C LEU A 16 2.57 -19.91 -0.19
N VAL A 17 3.32 -19.02 -0.86
CA VAL A 17 3.86 -19.24 -2.20
C VAL A 17 5.38 -19.15 -2.13
N ASP A 18 6.08 -20.14 -2.69
CA ASP A 18 7.54 -20.03 -2.83
C ASP A 18 7.91 -19.08 -3.98
N LEU A 19 8.70 -18.05 -3.65
CA LEU A 19 9.18 -17.03 -4.57
C LEU A 19 10.63 -17.24 -5.00
N SER A 20 11.28 -18.34 -4.58
CA SER A 20 12.66 -18.66 -4.93
C SER A 20 12.89 -18.77 -6.45
N GLY A 21 11.89 -19.25 -7.20
CA GLY A 21 11.95 -19.42 -8.64
C GLY A 21 11.57 -18.20 -9.49
N VAL A 22 11.39 -17.02 -8.89
CA VAL A 22 11.02 -15.81 -9.65
C VAL A 22 12.25 -15.27 -10.39
N ASP A 23 12.22 -15.38 -11.73
CA ASP A 23 13.31 -14.91 -12.58
C ASP A 23 13.47 -13.38 -12.61
N ALA A 24 14.67 -12.92 -12.98
CA ALA A 24 15.00 -11.49 -13.05
C ALA A 24 14.08 -10.72 -14.02
N ALA A 25 13.66 -11.33 -15.14
CA ALA A 25 12.77 -10.67 -16.09
C ALA A 25 11.38 -10.43 -15.48
N ARG A 26 10.89 -11.34 -14.63
CA ARG A 26 9.62 -11.22 -13.90
C ARG A 26 9.73 -10.17 -12.80
N LEU A 27 10.87 -10.11 -12.09
CA LEU A 27 11.14 -9.04 -11.13
C LEU A 27 11.18 -7.66 -11.82
N GLU A 28 11.81 -7.54 -12.99
CA GLU A 28 11.82 -6.29 -13.74
C GLU A 28 10.42 -5.88 -14.22
N ARG A 29 9.60 -6.84 -14.68
CA ARG A 29 8.20 -6.57 -15.03
C ARG A 29 7.43 -6.06 -13.81
N LEU A 30 7.62 -6.68 -12.64
CA LEU A 30 6.90 -6.32 -11.42
C LEU A 30 7.08 -4.85 -11.03
N LYS A 31 8.26 -4.27 -11.26
CA LYS A 31 8.52 -2.83 -11.00
C LYS A 31 7.59 -1.88 -11.77
N ARG A 32 6.98 -2.36 -12.86
CA ARG A 32 6.09 -1.59 -13.74
C ARG A 32 4.67 -2.15 -13.80
N THR A 33 4.38 -3.19 -13.03
CA THR A 33 3.05 -3.77 -12.91
C THR A 33 2.34 -3.11 -11.74
N PRO A 34 1.15 -2.50 -11.94
CA PRO A 34 0.39 -1.91 -10.83
C PRO A 34 -0.15 -2.98 -9.89
N SER A 35 -0.70 -2.53 -8.76
CA SER A 35 -1.33 -3.39 -7.74
C SER A 35 -0.33 -4.30 -7.03
N ALA A 36 -0.82 -5.35 -6.37
CA ALA A 36 -0.03 -6.29 -5.58
C ALA A 36 -0.06 -7.68 -6.25
N ALA A 37 1.10 -8.18 -6.70
CA ALA A 37 1.19 -9.47 -7.38
C ALA A 37 0.80 -10.67 -6.51
N LEU A 38 1.01 -10.60 -5.20
CA LEU A 38 0.58 -11.61 -4.23
C LEU A 38 -0.88 -11.43 -3.79
N GLY A 39 -1.57 -10.40 -4.28
CA GLY A 39 -2.82 -9.93 -3.68
C GLY A 39 -2.60 -9.19 -2.37
N SER A 40 -3.70 -8.75 -1.74
CA SER A 40 -3.70 -8.04 -0.47
C SER A 40 -5.03 -8.30 0.25
N CYS A 41 -5.08 -8.03 1.56
CA CYS A 41 -6.30 -8.10 2.36
C CYS A 41 -6.51 -6.80 3.15
N ARG A 42 -7.72 -6.63 3.70
CA ARG A 42 -8.05 -5.66 4.75
C ARG A 42 -8.47 -6.41 6.01
N TYR A 43 -7.56 -7.21 6.55
CA TYR A 43 -7.79 -8.01 7.75
C TYR A 43 -7.04 -7.38 8.92
N HIS A 44 -7.78 -7.05 9.98
CA HIS A 44 -7.19 -6.66 11.25
C HIS A 44 -7.00 -7.91 12.10
N LEU A 45 -5.79 -8.08 12.66
CA LEU A 45 -5.49 -9.25 13.49
C LEU A 45 -6.49 -9.37 14.65
N GLN A 46 -6.92 -10.60 14.90
CA GLN A 46 -7.71 -10.96 16.05
C GLN A 46 -6.80 -11.49 17.16
N SER A 47 -7.34 -11.63 18.36
CA SER A 47 -6.63 -12.23 19.49
C SER A 47 -6.08 -13.62 19.12
N GLY A 48 -4.80 -13.85 19.36
CA GLY A 48 -4.11 -15.10 19.03
C GLY A 48 -3.51 -15.16 17.62
N ASP A 49 -3.86 -14.25 16.69
CA ASP A 49 -3.34 -14.32 15.33
C ASP A 49 -1.86 -13.96 15.23
N ALA A 50 -1.38 -13.04 16.05
CA ALA A 50 0.04 -12.68 16.07
C ALA A 50 0.92 -13.87 16.51
N GLU A 51 0.46 -14.62 17.52
CA GLU A 51 1.10 -15.84 18.00
C GLU A 51 1.06 -16.94 16.93
N ARG A 52 -0.04 -17.08 16.21
CA ARG A 52 -0.16 -18.02 15.09
C ARG A 52 0.79 -17.68 13.95
N LEU A 53 0.92 -16.39 13.60
CA LEU A 53 1.88 -15.93 12.59
C LEU A 53 3.33 -16.15 13.04
N ALA A 54 3.64 -15.88 14.31
CA ALA A 54 4.96 -16.15 14.88
C ALA A 54 5.29 -17.65 14.87
N ALA A 55 4.34 -18.50 15.25
CA ALA A 55 4.48 -19.95 15.21
C ALA A 55 4.68 -20.46 13.77
N LEU A 56 3.93 -19.91 12.81
CA LEU A 56 4.11 -20.21 11.39
C LEU A 56 5.52 -19.83 10.92
N CYS A 57 6.02 -18.64 11.27
CA CYS A 57 7.38 -18.24 10.91
C CYS A 57 8.42 -19.21 11.49
N LYS A 58 8.24 -19.68 12.73
CA LYS A 58 9.12 -20.68 13.33
C LYS A 58 9.03 -22.05 12.64
N GLN A 59 7.83 -22.48 12.27
CA GLN A 59 7.60 -23.75 11.57
C GLN A 59 8.28 -23.75 10.20
N GLU A 60 8.19 -22.64 9.48
CA GLU A 60 8.73 -22.48 8.12
C GLU A 60 10.20 -22.00 8.12
N ASP A 61 10.87 -22.01 9.27
CA ASP A 61 12.27 -21.58 9.46
C ASP A 61 12.55 -20.16 8.90
N VAL A 62 11.60 -19.25 9.11
CA VAL A 62 11.68 -17.86 8.64
C VAL A 62 12.44 -17.01 9.65
N ALA A 63 13.58 -16.46 9.21
CA ALA A 63 14.37 -15.53 10.02
C ALA A 63 13.84 -14.08 10.01
N ALA A 64 13.06 -13.70 8.98
CA ALA A 64 12.55 -12.34 8.83
C ALA A 64 11.12 -12.28 8.29
N PHE A 65 10.27 -11.50 8.96
CA PHE A 65 8.91 -11.17 8.53
C PHE A 65 8.88 -9.75 7.99
N VAL A 66 8.73 -9.61 6.67
CA VAL A 66 8.68 -8.31 5.99
C VAL A 66 7.24 -8.02 5.60
N TYR A 67 6.65 -6.94 6.14
CA TYR A 67 5.25 -6.63 5.92
C TYR A 67 5.04 -5.24 5.33
N ILE A 68 4.47 -5.20 4.14
CA ILE A 68 4.34 -3.99 3.33
C ILE A 68 2.93 -3.41 3.50
N GLY A 69 2.82 -2.20 4.03
CA GLY A 69 1.50 -1.61 4.27
C GLY A 69 1.48 -0.25 4.95
N GLY A 70 0.27 0.16 5.35
CA GLY A 70 0.03 1.44 6.02
C GLY A 70 0.08 1.32 7.55
N ASN A 71 -0.63 2.20 8.25
CA ASN A 71 -0.67 2.25 9.71
C ASN A 71 -1.09 0.90 10.34
N ASP A 72 -2.16 0.28 9.86
CA ASP A 72 -2.63 -1.02 10.37
C ASP A 72 -1.59 -2.14 10.19
N SER A 73 -0.78 -2.07 9.12
CA SER A 73 0.28 -3.04 8.87
C SER A 73 1.49 -2.80 9.77
N ALA A 74 1.81 -1.54 10.08
CA ALA A 74 2.85 -1.21 11.06
C ALA A 74 2.48 -1.72 12.46
N ASP A 75 1.21 -1.55 12.86
CA ASP A 75 0.69 -2.11 14.11
C ASP A 75 0.74 -3.65 14.11
N THR A 76 0.30 -4.28 13.01
CA THR A 76 0.40 -5.74 12.81
C THR A 76 1.85 -6.23 12.96
N SER A 77 2.83 -5.55 12.34
CA SER A 77 4.26 -5.86 12.48
C SER A 77 4.71 -5.79 13.94
N LEU A 78 4.29 -4.79 14.69
CA LEU A 78 4.62 -4.67 16.11
C LEU A 78 4.03 -5.81 16.95
N GLN A 79 2.77 -6.19 16.69
CA GLN A 79 2.13 -7.32 17.36
C GLN A 79 2.86 -8.64 17.10
N VAL A 80 3.20 -8.93 15.84
CA VAL A 80 3.96 -10.14 15.46
C VAL A 80 5.36 -10.14 16.09
N ALA A 81 6.06 -9.00 16.10
CA ALA A 81 7.38 -8.87 16.72
C ALA A 81 7.34 -9.21 18.22
N ARG A 82 6.32 -8.71 18.92
CA ARG A 82 6.12 -9.00 20.35
C ARG A 82 5.81 -10.47 20.61
N ALA A 83 5.02 -11.10 19.74
CA ALA A 83 4.66 -12.50 19.86
C ALA A 83 5.83 -13.46 19.55
N ALA A 84 6.69 -13.11 18.60
CA ALA A 84 7.79 -13.98 18.15
C ALA A 84 9.05 -13.93 19.04
N GLY A 85 9.25 -12.84 19.78
CA GLY A 85 10.45 -12.64 20.59
C GLY A 85 11.73 -12.46 19.75
N PRO A 86 12.92 -12.66 20.33
CA PRO A 86 14.19 -12.27 19.71
C PRO A 86 14.64 -13.12 18.51
N GLY A 87 13.91 -14.20 18.18
CA GLY A 87 14.28 -15.13 17.10
C GLY A 87 13.80 -14.72 15.70
N LEU A 88 12.91 -13.74 15.59
CA LEU A 88 12.34 -13.28 14.32
C LEU A 88 12.58 -11.79 14.14
N SER A 89 13.23 -11.42 13.03
CA SER A 89 13.34 -10.01 12.64
C SER A 89 12.06 -9.57 11.95
N VAL A 90 11.35 -8.59 12.53
CA VAL A 90 10.13 -8.07 11.92
C VAL A 90 10.37 -6.67 11.36
N VAL A 91 10.06 -6.49 10.08
CA VAL A 91 10.28 -5.24 9.34
C VAL A 91 8.98 -4.78 8.70
N GLY A 92 8.49 -3.62 9.12
CA GLY A 92 7.41 -2.90 8.43
C GLY A 92 7.98 -2.11 7.25
N VAL A 93 7.37 -2.23 6.08
CA VAL A 93 7.73 -1.46 4.88
C VAL A 93 6.59 -0.50 4.56
N PRO A 94 6.83 0.83 4.60
CA PRO A 94 5.77 1.82 4.48
C PRO A 94 5.16 1.80 3.08
N LYS A 95 3.82 1.77 3.02
CA LYS A 95 3.03 1.87 1.78
C LYS A 95 1.66 2.48 2.06
N THR A 96 1.44 3.69 1.58
CA THR A 96 0.11 4.34 1.57
C THR A 96 0.08 5.41 0.50
N ILE A 97 -1.07 5.58 -0.15
CA ILE A 97 -1.28 6.71 -1.07
C ILE A 97 -1.77 7.95 -0.32
N ASP A 98 -2.23 7.81 0.92
CA ASP A 98 -2.74 8.92 1.73
C ASP A 98 -1.62 9.83 2.27
N ASN A 99 -0.36 9.39 2.17
CA ASN A 99 0.84 10.06 2.71
C ASN A 99 0.75 10.41 4.21
N ASP A 100 0.16 9.51 5.00
CA ASP A 100 -0.21 9.74 6.40
C ASP A 100 0.62 8.93 7.41
N LEU A 101 1.75 8.34 6.99
CA LEU A 101 2.66 7.65 7.90
C LEU A 101 3.63 8.65 8.54
N ALA A 102 3.72 8.61 9.86
CA ALA A 102 4.72 9.37 10.60
C ALA A 102 6.14 8.85 10.32
N GLY A 103 7.13 9.74 10.38
CA GLY A 103 8.56 9.39 10.24
C GLY A 103 9.07 9.26 8.80
N THR A 104 8.22 9.49 7.80
CA THR A 104 8.62 9.68 6.41
C THR A 104 8.04 10.97 5.86
N ASP A 105 8.78 11.63 4.98
CA ASP A 105 8.33 12.82 4.23
C ASP A 105 7.33 12.42 3.13
N HIS A 106 7.62 11.32 2.43
CA HIS A 106 6.75 10.78 1.39
C HIS A 106 6.59 9.26 1.52
N CYS A 107 5.37 8.76 1.34
CA CYS A 107 5.03 7.35 1.34
C CYS A 107 5.10 6.78 -0.09
N PRO A 108 5.65 5.56 -0.28
CA PRO A 108 5.58 4.86 -1.55
C PRO A 108 4.13 4.72 -2.04
N GLY A 109 3.90 5.14 -3.29
CA GLY A 109 2.58 5.17 -3.94
C GLY A 109 1.95 6.57 -4.00
N TYR A 110 2.21 7.44 -3.02
CA TYR A 110 1.62 8.78 -2.97
C TYR A 110 1.97 9.62 -4.20
N GLY A 111 3.26 9.74 -4.56
CA GLY A 111 3.67 10.59 -5.69
C GLY A 111 3.00 10.22 -7.02
N SER A 112 2.82 8.92 -7.28
CA SER A 112 2.09 8.44 -8.46
C SER A 112 0.60 8.80 -8.42
N ALA A 113 -0.05 8.62 -7.28
CA ALA A 113 -1.46 8.96 -7.09
C ALA A 113 -1.70 10.48 -7.14
N ALA A 114 -0.83 11.28 -6.53
CA ALA A 114 -0.84 12.73 -6.56
C ALA A 114 -0.71 13.27 -7.99
N ARG A 115 0.23 12.71 -8.77
CA ARG A 115 0.37 13.05 -10.19
C ARG A 115 -0.90 12.73 -10.98
N PHE A 116 -1.49 11.55 -10.76
CA PHE A 116 -2.74 11.19 -11.40
C PHE A 116 -3.87 12.18 -11.07
N VAL A 117 -4.05 12.52 -9.78
CA VAL A 117 -5.04 13.53 -9.35
C VAL A 117 -4.81 14.87 -10.04
N ALA A 118 -3.57 15.37 -10.06
CA ALA A 118 -3.26 16.63 -10.73
C ALA A 118 -3.57 16.61 -12.23
N GLN A 119 -3.26 15.51 -12.92
CA GLN A 119 -3.52 15.35 -14.36
C GLN A 119 -5.02 15.34 -14.65
N ILE A 120 -5.79 14.47 -13.96
CA ILE A 120 -7.24 14.38 -14.20
C ILE A 120 -7.96 15.67 -13.82
N THR A 121 -7.49 16.40 -12.80
CA THR A 121 -8.07 17.70 -12.45
C THR A 121 -7.84 18.71 -13.56
N ARG A 122 -6.63 18.77 -14.13
CA ARG A 122 -6.32 19.68 -15.24
C ARG A 122 -7.15 19.35 -16.49
N GLU A 123 -7.19 18.07 -16.86
CA GLU A 123 -7.95 17.61 -18.03
C GLU A 123 -9.44 17.90 -17.87
N THR A 124 -9.99 17.62 -16.69
CA THR A 124 -11.40 17.90 -16.36
C THR A 124 -11.68 19.40 -16.42
N ALA A 125 -10.79 20.24 -15.89
CA ALA A 125 -10.95 21.69 -15.90
C ALA A 125 -10.95 22.29 -17.31
N LEU A 126 -10.04 21.82 -18.18
CA LEU A 126 -9.99 22.25 -19.59
C LEU A 126 -11.27 21.88 -20.34
N ASP A 127 -11.78 20.68 -20.11
CA ASP A 127 -13.01 20.22 -20.76
C ASP A 127 -14.25 20.97 -20.20
N THR A 128 -14.27 21.30 -18.90
CA THR A 128 -15.30 22.18 -18.31
C THR A 128 -15.25 23.59 -18.90
N GLN A 129 -14.04 24.12 -19.13
CA GLN A 129 -13.86 25.44 -19.77
C GLN A 129 -14.43 25.46 -21.20
N ALA A 130 -14.26 24.37 -21.96
CA ALA A 130 -14.82 24.23 -23.30
C ALA A 130 -16.37 24.15 -23.30
N MET A 131 -16.95 23.50 -22.29
CA MET A 131 -18.39 23.28 -22.16
C MET A 131 -19.13 24.31 -21.30
N ARG A 132 -18.48 25.43 -20.94
CA ARG A 132 -18.98 26.42 -19.97
C ARG A 132 -20.42 26.90 -20.18
N ALA A 133 -20.94 26.85 -21.41
CA ALA A 133 -22.29 27.32 -21.75
C ALA A 133 -23.38 26.32 -21.33
N THR A 134 -23.05 25.04 -21.18
CA THR A 134 -24.01 23.96 -20.96
C THR A 134 -23.69 23.11 -19.73
N ASP A 135 -22.40 22.94 -19.40
CA ASP A 135 -21.93 22.16 -18.26
C ASP A 135 -20.75 22.86 -17.56
N PRO A 136 -21.01 23.89 -16.73
CA PRO A 136 -19.97 24.77 -16.19
C PRO A 136 -19.28 24.23 -14.93
N ILE A 137 -19.73 23.11 -14.35
CA ILE A 137 -19.25 22.63 -13.04
C ILE A 137 -18.99 21.14 -13.09
N ARG A 138 -17.84 20.72 -12.56
CA ARG A 138 -17.52 19.30 -12.34
C ARG A 138 -17.01 19.04 -10.93
N LEU A 139 -17.41 17.89 -10.42
CA LEU A 139 -17.01 17.38 -9.11
C LEU A 139 -16.11 16.18 -9.32
N ILE A 140 -14.93 16.22 -8.69
CA ILE A 140 -13.96 15.13 -8.71
C ILE A 140 -13.80 14.65 -7.28
N GLU A 141 -14.26 13.43 -7.01
CA GLU A 141 -14.00 12.76 -5.74
C GLU A 141 -12.65 12.04 -5.80
N VAL A 142 -11.79 12.27 -4.80
CA VAL A 142 -10.49 11.62 -4.68
C VAL A 142 -10.34 10.97 -3.31
N MET A 143 -9.46 9.97 -3.22
CA MET A 143 -9.16 9.30 -1.95
C MET A 143 -8.54 10.29 -0.94
N GLY A 144 -8.81 10.08 0.35
CA GLY A 144 -8.29 10.91 1.43
C GLY A 144 -9.13 10.76 2.69
N ARG A 145 -8.93 9.65 3.41
CA ARG A 145 -9.82 9.27 4.54
C ARG A 145 -9.74 10.27 5.71
N HIS A 146 -8.52 10.52 6.17
CA HIS A 146 -8.23 11.40 7.32
C HIS A 146 -7.14 12.43 7.00
N ALA A 147 -6.58 12.39 5.78
CA ALA A 147 -5.52 13.27 5.32
C ALA A 147 -5.88 13.87 3.95
N GLY A 148 -5.53 15.14 3.76
CA GLY A 148 -5.85 15.92 2.56
C GLY A 148 -4.75 15.95 1.50
N TRP A 149 -3.72 15.11 1.59
CA TRP A 149 -2.54 15.17 0.70
C TRP A 149 -2.86 14.93 -0.78
N LEU A 150 -3.78 13.99 -1.06
CA LEU A 150 -4.23 13.70 -2.43
C LEU A 150 -5.16 14.81 -2.97
N PRO A 151 -6.21 15.25 -2.25
CA PRO A 151 -6.97 16.44 -2.64
C PRO A 151 -6.08 17.67 -2.87
N ALA A 152 -5.09 17.90 -2.00
CA ALA A 152 -4.16 19.02 -2.12
C ALA A 152 -3.32 18.92 -3.41
N ALA A 153 -3.00 17.72 -3.89
CA ALA A 153 -2.28 17.54 -5.15
C ALA A 153 -3.03 18.10 -6.36
N ALA A 154 -4.36 18.19 -6.30
CA ALA A 154 -5.17 18.84 -7.36
C ALA A 154 -4.76 20.31 -7.58
N TRP A 155 -4.18 20.97 -6.57
CA TRP A 155 -3.64 22.33 -6.71
C TRP A 155 -2.55 22.43 -7.78
N LEU A 156 -1.78 21.37 -8.00
CA LEU A 156 -0.73 21.32 -9.03
C LEU A 156 -1.30 21.37 -10.46
N ALA A 157 -2.61 21.18 -10.64
CA ALA A 157 -3.28 21.33 -11.93
C ALA A 157 -3.35 22.79 -12.40
N ARG A 158 -3.15 23.76 -11.50
CA ARG A 158 -3.20 25.19 -11.83
C ARG A 158 -2.02 25.56 -12.73
N GLU A 159 -2.30 26.23 -13.84
CA GLU A 159 -1.28 26.92 -14.61
C GLU A 159 -0.85 28.21 -13.89
N ARG A 160 0.46 28.52 -13.92
CA ARG A 160 0.93 29.87 -13.63
C ARG A 160 0.66 30.71 -14.88
N SER A 161 -0.43 31.47 -14.84
CA SER A 161 -0.65 32.59 -15.77
C SER A 161 0.20 33.80 -15.38
#